data_AF-A0A831K3I1-F1
#
_entry.id   AF-A0A831K3I1-F1
#
_cell.length_a   1.000
_cell.length_b   1.000
_cell.length_c   1.000
_cell.angle_alpha   90.00
_cell.angle_beta   90.00
_cell.angle_gamma   90.00
#
_symmetry.space_group_name_H-M   'P 1'
#
loop_
_entity.id
_entity.type
_entity.pdbx_description
1 polymer ?
#
loop_
_entity_poly.entity_id
_entity_poly.type
_entity_poly.pdbx_seq_one_letter_code
_entity_poly.pdbx_strand_id
1 'polypeptide(L)'
;ILGTTGIHADAELDIGGNTEYLLNDAPCAVLLSQRQYQPQVDRLASISTSWTQEAETRMERVPSFVRAMARMAILRYAQEKGHTVITESIVEEATTQLMPGHAEQAMGEIIHAYDRGELKRKPDGSKVMRWSDEATALLLTVKDLSLRGNLSMRAEKKARTVNSQTVETEHLQAFLDDDIATAQLQPHADAAHQPGNQSTVDMEAATKASSLQWQAAALARLMRVPEGFMRDSCKQKIEAQAITQGLKQVTLAAVEDGLAKAREAMQAQIQAQQHGRESPQQSRCPFAKTRQQSDTEDE
;
A
#
# COMPACT_ATOMS: atom_id res chain seq x y z
N ILE A 1 11.02 -14.11 25.71
CA ILE A 1 9.88 -15.02 25.45
C ILE A 1 10.37 -16.40 25.82
N LEU A 2 9.85 -16.98 26.91
CA LEU A 2 10.33 -18.25 27.48
C LEU A 2 9.55 -19.47 26.93
N GLY A 3 8.43 -19.22 26.25
CA GLY A 3 7.62 -20.22 25.54
C GLY A 3 6.49 -19.55 24.75
N THR A 4 5.90 -20.28 23.82
CA THR A 4 4.70 -19.88 23.07
C THR A 4 3.71 -21.04 23.08
N THR A 5 2.45 -20.79 23.39
CA THR A 5 1.37 -21.75 23.13
C THR A 5 1.05 -21.70 21.63
N GLY A 6 1.08 -22.85 20.96
CA GLY A 6 0.80 -22.95 19.53
C GLY A 6 -0.70 -22.85 19.23
N ILE A 7 -1.06 -22.79 17.94
CA ILE A 7 -2.46 -22.77 17.48
C ILE A 7 -3.25 -24.05 17.83
N HIS A 8 -2.55 -25.10 18.25
CA HIS A 8 -3.11 -26.39 18.69
C HIS A 8 -3.02 -26.58 20.21
N ALA A 9 -2.75 -25.50 20.96
CA ALA A 9 -2.84 -25.57 22.41
C ALA A 9 -4.29 -25.84 22.81
N ASP A 10 -4.50 -26.82 23.69
CA ASP A 10 -5.81 -27.07 24.28
C ASP A 10 -6.29 -25.85 25.05
N ALA A 11 -7.61 -25.67 25.10
CA ALA A 11 -8.23 -24.53 25.78
C ALA A 11 -7.93 -24.51 27.29
N GLU A 12 -7.53 -25.63 27.86
CA GLU A 12 -7.13 -25.79 29.27
C GLU A 12 -5.61 -25.65 29.49
N LEU A 13 -4.82 -25.47 28.43
CA LEU A 13 -3.36 -25.36 28.53
C LEU A 13 -2.94 -23.92 28.88
N ASP A 14 -2.77 -23.67 30.17
CA ASP A 14 -2.46 -22.34 30.70
C ASP A 14 -1.03 -21.86 30.40
N ILE A 15 -0.04 -22.76 30.43
CA ILE A 15 1.38 -22.43 30.23
C ILE A 15 2.06 -23.44 29.32
N GLY A 16 3.04 -22.98 28.53
CA GLY A 16 3.87 -23.87 27.72
C GLY A 16 4.83 -24.68 28.59
N GLY A 17 5.17 -25.90 28.18
CA GLY A 17 6.00 -26.82 28.98
C GLY A 17 7.36 -26.23 29.39
N ASN A 18 8.02 -25.43 28.55
CA ASN A 18 9.26 -24.74 28.93
C ASN A 18 9.09 -23.77 30.09
N THR A 19 7.93 -23.10 30.17
CA THR A 19 7.59 -22.22 31.28
C THR A 19 7.33 -23.01 32.56
N GLU A 20 6.65 -24.15 32.44
CA GLU A 20 6.39 -25.07 33.56
C GLU A 20 7.68 -25.62 34.17
N TYR A 21 8.60 -26.12 33.33
CA TYR A 21 9.92 -26.58 33.77
C TYR A 21 10.68 -25.51 34.54
N LEU A 22 10.63 -24.26 34.04
CA LEU A 22 11.36 -23.16 34.64
C LEU A 22 10.75 -22.70 35.97
N LEU A 23 9.42 -22.79 36.12
CA LEU A 23 8.75 -22.55 37.41
C LEU A 23 9.11 -23.60 38.46
N ASN A 24 9.29 -24.87 38.05
CA ASN A 24 9.60 -25.95 38.98
C ASN A 24 11.08 -25.94 39.41
N ASP A 25 11.99 -25.70 38.47
CA ASP A 25 13.42 -25.93 38.68
C ASP A 25 14.21 -24.64 38.99
N ALA A 26 13.61 -23.45 38.88
CA ALA A 26 14.32 -22.21 39.17
C ALA A 26 14.64 -22.09 40.67
N PRO A 27 15.92 -21.88 41.04
CA PRO A 27 16.32 -21.68 42.45
C PRO A 27 15.96 -20.28 42.99
N CYS A 28 15.15 -19.51 42.28
CA CYS A 28 14.79 -18.13 42.59
C CYS A 28 13.31 -17.86 42.33
N ALA A 29 12.79 -16.77 42.88
CA ALA A 29 11.42 -16.34 42.63
C ALA A 29 11.24 -15.92 41.15
N VAL A 30 10.29 -16.55 40.46
CA VAL A 30 9.97 -16.27 39.06
C VAL A 30 8.62 -15.57 38.97
N LEU A 31 8.57 -14.42 38.31
CA LEU A 31 7.31 -13.74 37.94
C LEU A 31 6.95 -14.11 36.51
N LEU A 32 5.81 -14.80 36.33
CA LEU A 32 5.28 -15.13 35.02
C LEU A 32 4.27 -14.08 34.55
N SER A 33 4.45 -13.58 33.33
CA SER A 33 3.45 -12.77 32.63
C SER A 33 3.19 -13.33 31.24
N GLN A 34 1.95 -13.22 30.80
CA GLN A 34 1.52 -13.68 29.48
C GLN A 34 0.99 -12.50 28.66
N ARG A 35 1.18 -12.59 27.35
CA ARG A 35 0.55 -11.69 26.38
C ARG A 35 0.13 -12.49 25.17
N GLN A 36 -1.10 -12.28 24.71
CA GLN A 36 -1.54 -12.81 23.44
C GLN A 36 -0.90 -11.97 22.31
N TYR A 37 -0.18 -12.65 21.42
CA TYR A 37 0.36 -12.06 20.21
C TYR A 37 -0.25 -12.81 19.03
N GLN A 38 -1.01 -12.09 18.20
CA GLN A 38 -1.45 -12.60 16.92
C GLN A 38 -0.31 -12.35 15.92
N PRO A 39 0.52 -13.35 15.58
CA PRO A 39 1.49 -13.16 14.51
C PRO A 39 0.74 -12.89 13.20
N GLN A 40 1.42 -12.21 12.27
CA GLN A 40 0.89 -12.09 10.91
C GLN A 40 0.63 -13.50 10.36
N VAL A 41 -0.54 -13.71 9.75
CA VAL A 41 -1.04 -14.98 9.19
C VAL A 41 0.07 -15.70 8.38
N ASP A 42 0.77 -14.90 7.58
CA ASP A 42 1.95 -15.19 6.77
C ASP A 42 3.12 -15.90 7.52
N ARG A 43 3.32 -15.59 8.80
CA ARG A 43 4.37 -16.19 9.66
C ARG A 43 3.94 -17.53 10.24
N LEU A 44 2.66 -17.74 10.52
CA LEU A 44 2.17 -19.03 11.03
C LEU A 44 2.17 -20.07 9.92
N ALA A 45 1.62 -19.72 8.76
CA ALA A 45 1.53 -20.63 7.63
C ALA A 45 2.92 -21.11 7.17
N SER A 46 3.94 -20.25 7.19
CA SER A 46 5.30 -20.66 6.78
C SER A 46 5.97 -21.63 7.75
N ILE A 47 5.58 -21.65 9.03
CA ILE A 47 6.16 -22.54 10.05
C ILE A 47 5.40 -23.87 10.12
N SER A 48 4.07 -23.84 9.98
CA SER A 48 3.23 -25.03 10.11
C SER A 48 3.06 -25.82 8.80
N THR A 49 3.32 -25.20 7.64
CA THR A 49 2.97 -25.78 6.35
C THR A 49 4.21 -26.17 5.55
N SER A 50 4.35 -27.47 5.28
CA SER A 50 5.45 -28.02 4.46
C SER A 50 5.12 -27.98 2.97
N TRP A 51 6.12 -27.76 2.12
CA TRP A 51 5.97 -27.81 0.66
C TRP A 51 6.52 -29.13 0.12
N THR A 52 5.85 -29.69 -0.88
CA THR A 52 6.38 -30.81 -1.67
C THR A 52 7.43 -30.33 -2.67
N GLN A 53 8.36 -31.21 -3.04
CA GLN A 53 9.42 -30.89 -4.02
C GLN A 53 8.84 -30.45 -5.38
N GLU A 54 7.72 -31.06 -5.79
CA GLU A 54 7.01 -30.71 -7.02
C GLU A 54 6.43 -29.28 -6.96
N ALA A 55 5.80 -28.91 -5.85
CA ALA A 55 5.27 -27.57 -5.62
C ALA A 55 6.38 -26.51 -5.57
N GLU A 56 7.52 -26.81 -4.97
CA GLU A 56 8.68 -25.92 -4.97
C GLU A 56 9.24 -25.69 -6.36
N THR A 57 9.40 -26.76 -7.15
CA THR A 57 9.87 -26.69 -8.53
C THR A 57 8.95 -25.81 -9.39
N ARG A 58 7.63 -25.91 -9.18
CA ARG A 58 6.66 -25.06 -9.87
C ARG A 58 6.78 -23.59 -9.44
N MET A 59 7.06 -23.33 -8.16
CA MET A 59 7.29 -21.99 -7.64
C MET A 59 8.58 -21.34 -8.18
N GLU A 60 9.59 -22.13 -8.54
CA GLU A 60 10.82 -21.62 -9.16
C GLU A 60 10.57 -21.04 -10.56
N ARG A 61 9.62 -21.62 -11.31
CA ARG A 61 9.20 -21.11 -12.63
C ARG A 61 8.52 -19.75 -12.54
N VAL A 62 7.96 -19.41 -11.38
CA VAL A 62 7.38 -18.08 -11.14
C VAL A 62 8.51 -17.04 -11.11
N PRO A 63 8.39 -15.92 -11.85
CA PRO A 63 9.39 -14.87 -11.85
C PRO A 63 9.69 -14.33 -10.44
N SER A 64 10.96 -14.00 -10.18
CA SER A 64 11.45 -13.66 -8.84
C SER A 64 10.72 -12.50 -8.17
N PHE A 65 10.19 -11.54 -8.94
CA PHE A 65 9.52 -10.35 -8.40
C PHE A 65 8.09 -10.64 -7.89
N VAL A 66 7.42 -11.68 -8.39
CA VAL A 66 6.08 -12.11 -7.91
C VAL A 66 6.17 -13.31 -6.97
N ARG A 67 7.25 -14.09 -7.04
CA ARG A 67 7.41 -15.35 -6.29
C ARG A 67 7.12 -15.22 -4.79
N ALA A 68 7.57 -14.15 -4.14
CA ALA A 68 7.31 -13.92 -2.72
C ALA A 68 5.82 -13.69 -2.44
N MET A 69 5.15 -12.91 -3.28
CA MET A 69 3.72 -12.65 -3.21
C MET A 69 2.91 -13.92 -3.46
N ALA A 70 3.28 -14.69 -4.49
CA ALA A 70 2.62 -15.94 -4.84
C ALA A 70 2.74 -16.99 -3.73
N ARG A 71 3.94 -17.18 -3.16
CA ARG A 71 4.13 -18.05 -1.99
C ARG A 71 3.22 -17.66 -0.83
N MET A 72 3.10 -16.35 -0.57
CA MET A 72 2.26 -15.87 0.52
C MET A 72 0.77 -16.14 0.29
N ALA A 73 0.29 -15.87 -0.93
CA ALA A 73 -1.09 -16.09 -1.28
C ALA A 73 -1.48 -17.57 -1.21
N ILE A 74 -0.58 -18.46 -1.65
CA ILE A 74 -0.78 -19.93 -1.55
C ILE A 74 -0.73 -20.40 -0.10
N LEU A 75 0.18 -19.87 0.72
CA LEU A 75 0.23 -20.18 2.15
C LEU A 75 -1.07 -19.79 2.87
N ARG A 76 -1.60 -18.59 2.56
CA ARG A 76 -2.87 -18.12 3.08
C ARG A 76 -4.04 -19.00 2.63
N TYR A 77 -4.07 -19.34 1.34
CA TYR A 77 -5.05 -20.26 0.78
C TYR A 77 -5.03 -21.62 1.48
N ALA A 78 -3.84 -22.21 1.63
CA ALA A 78 -3.66 -23.48 2.32
C ALA A 78 -4.16 -23.40 3.76
N GLN A 79 -3.89 -22.32 4.48
CA GLN A 79 -4.37 -22.12 5.84
C GLN A 79 -5.89 -21.99 5.93
N GLU A 80 -6.52 -21.21 5.04
CA GLU A 80 -7.98 -21.06 4.99
C GLU A 80 -8.70 -22.39 4.69
N LYS A 81 -8.08 -23.26 3.91
CA LYS A 81 -8.59 -24.59 3.58
C LYS A 81 -8.16 -25.69 4.56
N GLY A 82 -7.29 -25.38 5.51
CA GLY A 82 -6.78 -26.34 6.49
C GLY A 82 -5.73 -27.32 5.95
N HIS A 83 -5.05 -27.00 4.86
CA HIS A 83 -3.96 -27.80 4.30
C HIS A 83 -2.64 -27.57 5.06
N THR A 84 -2.07 -28.65 5.58
CA THR A 84 -0.75 -28.67 6.26
C THR A 84 0.41 -28.99 5.32
N VAL A 85 0.12 -29.54 4.13
CA VAL A 85 1.12 -29.86 3.10
C VAL A 85 0.69 -29.23 1.78
N ILE A 86 1.55 -28.41 1.18
CA ILE A 86 1.31 -27.78 -0.13
C ILE A 86 1.85 -28.70 -1.22
N THR A 87 0.91 -29.33 -1.93
CA THR A 87 1.13 -30.14 -3.13
C THR A 87 1.04 -29.29 -4.39
N GLU A 88 1.47 -29.85 -5.53
CA GLU A 88 1.31 -29.18 -6.83
C GLU A 88 -0.16 -28.83 -7.12
N SER A 89 -1.10 -29.74 -6.80
CA SER A 89 -2.53 -29.50 -7.00
C SER A 89 -3.05 -28.31 -6.21
N ILE A 90 -2.58 -28.11 -4.99
CA ILE A 90 -2.97 -26.96 -4.15
C ILE A 90 -2.42 -25.66 -4.72
N VAL A 91 -1.18 -25.68 -5.24
CA VAL A 91 -0.61 -24.50 -5.92
C VAL A 91 -1.45 -24.12 -7.13
N GLU A 92 -1.89 -25.10 -7.93
CA GLU A 92 -2.72 -24.87 -9.11
C GLU A 92 -4.11 -24.36 -8.73
N GLU A 93 -4.79 -25.02 -7.80
CA GLU A 93 -6.11 -24.61 -7.31
C GLU A 93 -6.10 -23.20 -6.72
N ALA A 94 -5.09 -22.90 -5.88
CA ALA A 94 -4.88 -21.56 -5.34
C ALA A 94 -4.66 -20.54 -6.46
N THR A 95 -3.86 -20.88 -7.47
CA THR A 95 -3.58 -19.99 -8.59
C THR A 95 -4.83 -19.71 -9.42
N THR A 96 -5.64 -20.72 -9.72
CA THR A 96 -6.90 -20.57 -10.46
C THR A 96 -7.94 -19.76 -9.66
N GLN A 97 -8.02 -19.94 -8.35
CA GLN A 97 -8.98 -19.22 -7.52
C GLN A 97 -8.55 -17.76 -7.26
N LEU A 98 -7.25 -17.51 -7.13
CA LEU A 98 -6.71 -16.18 -6.83
C LEU A 98 -6.54 -15.33 -8.11
N MET A 99 -6.38 -15.94 -9.28
CA MET A 99 -6.30 -15.21 -10.55
C MET A 99 -7.67 -15.17 -11.24
N PRO A 100 -8.35 -14.02 -11.30
CA PRO A 100 -9.51 -13.87 -12.18
C PRO A 100 -9.04 -13.94 -13.64
N GLY A 101 -9.85 -14.47 -14.57
CA GLY A 101 -9.41 -14.81 -15.94
C GLY A 101 -8.82 -13.68 -16.80
N HIS A 102 -8.95 -12.41 -16.39
CA HIS A 102 -8.26 -11.26 -17.02
C HIS A 102 -6.87 -10.98 -16.43
N ALA A 103 -6.58 -11.45 -15.22
CA ALA A 103 -5.27 -11.36 -14.58
C ALA A 103 -4.26 -12.35 -15.18
N GLU A 104 -4.70 -13.47 -15.75
CA GLU A 104 -3.83 -14.41 -16.46
C GLU A 104 -3.15 -13.76 -17.68
N GLN A 105 -3.91 -12.98 -18.45
CA GLN A 105 -3.39 -12.26 -19.61
C GLN A 105 -2.40 -11.18 -19.19
N ALA A 106 -2.73 -10.38 -18.18
CA ALA A 106 -1.84 -9.36 -17.64
C ALA A 106 -0.56 -9.95 -17.03
N MET A 107 -0.67 -11.06 -16.29
CA MET A 107 0.48 -11.76 -15.74
C MET A 107 1.36 -12.35 -16.85
N GLY A 108 0.73 -12.92 -17.89
CA GLY A 108 1.42 -13.38 -19.10
C GLY A 108 2.20 -12.28 -19.80
N GLU A 109 1.60 -11.10 -19.97
CA GLU A 109 2.29 -9.93 -20.54
C GLU A 109 3.51 -9.51 -19.71
N ILE A 110 3.38 -9.53 -18.38
CA ILE A 110 4.49 -9.21 -17.47
C ILE A 110 5.58 -10.29 -17.51
N ILE A 111 5.22 -11.58 -17.58
CA ILE A 111 6.17 -12.69 -17.74
C ILE A 111 6.91 -12.55 -19.08
N HIS A 112 6.21 -12.29 -20.17
CA HIS A 112 6.84 -12.08 -21.47
C HIS A 112 7.73 -10.83 -21.48
N ALA A 113 7.35 -9.75 -20.80
CA ALA A 113 8.20 -8.58 -20.61
C ALA A 113 9.44 -8.88 -19.74
N TYR A 114 9.32 -9.78 -18.76
CA TYR A 114 10.44 -10.28 -17.96
C TYR A 114 11.41 -11.09 -18.81
N ASP A 115 10.91 -12.04 -19.60
CA ASP A 115 11.71 -12.90 -20.47
C ASP A 115 12.41 -12.11 -21.59
N ARG A 116 11.77 -11.04 -22.08
CA ARG A 116 12.38 -10.06 -23.00
C ARG A 116 13.38 -9.11 -22.33
N GLY A 117 13.51 -9.16 -20.99
CA GLY A 117 14.42 -8.30 -20.22
C GLY A 117 13.97 -6.84 -20.10
N GLU A 118 12.71 -6.52 -20.43
CA GLU A 118 12.15 -5.16 -20.38
C GLU A 118 11.87 -4.70 -18.94
N LEU A 119 11.62 -5.66 -18.05
CA LEU A 119 11.48 -5.40 -16.62
C LEU A 119 12.86 -5.22 -15.98
N LYS A 120 13.17 -3.98 -15.59
CA LYS A 120 14.47 -3.60 -15.02
C LYS A 120 14.81 -4.47 -13.80
N ARG A 121 15.97 -5.14 -13.88
CA ARG A 121 16.73 -5.65 -12.72
C ARG A 121 16.91 -4.51 -11.71
N LYS A 122 16.93 -4.85 -10.40
CA LYS A 122 17.05 -3.91 -9.26
C LYS A 122 17.78 -2.62 -9.65
N PRO A 123 17.20 -1.43 -9.38
CA PRO A 123 17.83 -0.18 -9.77
C PRO A 123 19.26 -0.15 -9.25
N ASP A 124 20.19 0.15 -10.16
CA ASP A 124 21.60 0.35 -9.88
C ASP A 124 21.77 1.33 -8.70
N GLY A 125 22.68 1.02 -7.78
CA GLY A 125 22.92 1.78 -6.55
C GLY A 125 23.29 3.25 -6.81
N SER A 126 23.68 3.57 -8.05
CA SER A 126 23.86 4.93 -8.56
C SER A 126 22.62 5.83 -8.45
N LYS A 127 21.40 5.27 -8.39
CA LYS A 127 20.14 6.03 -8.33
C LYS A 127 19.57 6.19 -6.91
N VAL A 128 20.33 5.77 -5.89
CA VAL A 128 19.98 5.96 -4.49
C VAL A 128 20.15 7.44 -4.15
N MET A 129 19.06 8.08 -3.73
CA MET A 129 19.08 9.48 -3.34
C MET A 129 19.90 9.62 -2.06
N ARG A 130 20.76 10.64 -1.96
CA ARG A 130 21.56 10.85 -0.75
C ARG A 130 20.64 11.38 0.36
N TRP A 131 20.74 10.78 1.54
CA TRP A 131 20.01 11.23 2.73
C TRP A 131 20.90 12.18 3.53
N SER A 132 20.32 13.20 4.14
CA SER A 132 21.05 13.95 5.16
C SER A 132 21.15 13.14 6.45
N ASP A 133 22.17 13.43 7.25
CA ASP A 133 22.43 12.73 8.51
C ASP A 133 21.26 12.91 9.47
N GLU A 134 20.65 14.10 9.47
CA GLU A 134 19.46 14.42 10.28
C GLU A 134 18.23 13.62 9.84
N ALA A 135 17.97 13.51 8.54
CA ALA A 135 16.86 12.73 8.01
C ALA A 135 17.02 11.23 8.33
N THR A 136 18.26 10.73 8.27
CA THR A 136 18.60 9.35 8.64
C THR A 136 18.37 9.11 10.13
N ALA A 137 18.81 10.04 10.98
CA ALA A 137 18.59 9.97 12.42
C ALA A 137 17.09 9.95 12.77
N LEU A 138 16.29 10.84 12.15
CA LEU A 138 14.84 10.84 12.34
C LEU A 138 14.18 9.53 11.90
N LEU A 139 14.57 8.98 10.75
CA LEU A 139 14.01 7.72 10.26
C LEU A 139 14.36 6.52 11.16
N LEU A 140 15.53 6.53 11.80
CA LEU A 140 15.93 5.50 12.77
C LEU A 140 15.17 5.57 14.10
N THR A 141 14.54 6.70 14.44
CA THR A 141 13.67 6.79 15.63
C THR A 141 12.43 5.90 15.52
N VAL A 142 11.96 5.63 14.30
CA VAL A 142 10.80 4.78 14.03
C VAL A 142 11.19 3.33 14.27
N LYS A 143 10.62 2.70 15.30
CA LYS A 143 10.98 1.33 15.72
C LYS A 143 10.50 0.24 14.76
N ASP A 144 9.35 0.45 14.11
CA ASP A 144 8.80 -0.53 13.17
C ASP A 144 9.55 -0.49 11.83
N LEU A 145 10.13 -1.62 11.45
CA LEU A 145 10.89 -1.80 10.22
C LEU A 145 10.04 -1.55 8.96
N SER A 146 8.76 -1.91 9.00
CA SER A 146 7.84 -1.78 7.86
C SER A 146 7.45 -0.31 7.66
N LEU A 147 7.10 0.39 8.73
CA LEU A 147 6.84 1.83 8.69
C LEU A 147 8.07 2.60 8.23
N ARG A 148 9.26 2.22 8.72
CA ARG A 148 10.53 2.82 8.31
C ARG A 148 10.76 2.70 6.80
N GLY A 149 10.53 1.53 6.21
CA GLY A 149 10.66 1.32 4.76
C GLY A 149 9.62 2.11 3.95
N ASN A 150 8.39 2.21 4.44
CA ASN A 150 7.36 3.02 3.77
C ASN A 150 7.68 4.52 3.83
N LEU A 151 8.11 5.01 4.99
CA LEU A 151 8.55 6.39 5.19
C LEU A 151 9.74 6.73 4.30
N SER A 152 10.72 5.83 4.16
CA SER A 152 11.85 6.07 3.27
C SER A 152 11.43 6.26 1.81
N MET A 153 10.54 5.38 1.31
CA MET A 153 10.02 5.49 -0.05
C MET A 153 9.19 6.77 -0.26
N ARG A 154 8.34 7.14 0.72
CA ARG A 154 7.53 8.37 0.66
C ARG A 154 8.41 9.62 0.69
N ALA A 155 9.41 9.67 1.57
CA ALA A 155 10.34 10.78 1.69
C ALA A 155 11.18 10.96 0.42
N GLU A 156 11.72 9.88 -0.16
CA GLU A 156 12.43 9.94 -1.45
C GLU A 156 11.50 10.44 -2.57
N LYS A 157 10.26 9.97 -2.61
CA LYS A 157 9.28 10.43 -3.60
C LYS A 157 8.96 11.92 -3.42
N LYS A 158 8.78 12.38 -2.18
CA LYS A 158 8.53 13.79 -1.86
C LYS A 158 9.73 14.65 -2.27
N ALA A 159 10.95 14.23 -1.93
CA ALA A 159 12.18 14.91 -2.31
C ALA A 159 12.29 15.07 -3.84
N ARG A 160 11.98 14.02 -4.61
CA ARG A 160 11.91 14.11 -6.09
C ARG A 160 10.82 15.06 -6.57
N THR A 161 9.66 15.07 -5.92
CA THR A 161 8.53 15.93 -6.30
C THR A 161 8.88 17.41 -6.12
N VAL A 162 9.67 17.73 -5.09
CA VAL A 162 10.18 19.08 -4.84
C VAL A 162 11.52 19.35 -5.55
N ASN A 163 11.96 18.46 -6.45
CA ASN A 163 13.24 18.51 -7.17
C ASN A 163 14.49 18.68 -6.26
N SER A 164 14.41 18.23 -5.01
CA SER A 164 15.60 18.11 -4.17
C SER A 164 16.51 17.00 -4.70
N GLN A 165 17.82 17.10 -4.46
CA GLN A 165 18.80 16.04 -4.73
C GLN A 165 19.13 15.21 -3.48
N THR A 166 18.73 15.69 -2.30
CA THR A 166 18.92 15.03 -1.00
C THR A 166 17.60 14.89 -0.25
N VAL A 167 17.45 13.80 0.51
CA VAL A 167 16.32 13.63 1.43
C VAL A 167 16.63 14.34 2.73
N GLU A 168 16.01 15.51 2.91
CA GLU A 168 16.00 16.29 4.14
C GLU A 168 14.86 15.91 5.11
N THR A 169 14.95 16.39 6.35
CA THR A 169 13.98 16.17 7.44
C THR A 169 12.57 16.66 7.10
N GLU A 170 12.45 17.75 6.35
CA GLU A 170 11.17 18.32 5.88
C GLU A 170 10.34 17.32 5.06
N HIS A 171 11.01 16.46 4.29
CA HIS A 171 10.34 15.45 3.47
C HIS A 171 9.77 14.30 4.31
N LEU A 172 10.28 14.09 5.52
CA LEU A 172 9.82 13.07 6.47
C LEU A 172 8.73 13.60 7.40
N GLN A 173 8.87 14.85 7.87
CA GLN A 173 7.97 15.46 8.86
C GLN A 173 6.52 15.43 8.40
N ALA A 174 6.27 15.71 7.11
CA ALA A 174 4.92 15.66 6.53
C ALA A 174 4.24 14.28 6.64
N PHE A 175 4.99 13.20 6.84
CA PHE A 175 4.45 11.84 6.99
C PHE A 175 4.57 11.30 8.41
N LEU A 176 5.51 11.82 9.21
CA LEU A 176 5.62 11.45 10.63
C LEU A 176 4.38 11.89 11.39
N ASP A 177 3.86 13.09 11.14
CA ASP A 177 2.66 13.57 11.85
C ASP A 177 1.42 12.75 11.49
N ASP A 178 1.27 12.35 10.22
CA ASP A 178 0.13 11.53 9.74
C ASP A 178 0.24 10.05 10.17
N ASP A 179 1.43 9.45 10.10
CA ASP A 179 1.65 8.04 10.47
C ASP A 179 1.73 7.86 12.01
N ILE A 180 2.19 8.86 12.77
CA ILE A 180 2.09 8.89 14.24
C ILE A 180 0.65 9.14 14.67
N ALA A 181 -0.09 10.05 14.03
CA ALA A 181 -1.50 10.25 14.33
C ALA A 181 -2.33 8.99 14.02
N THR A 182 -2.06 8.27 12.93
CA THR A 182 -2.72 6.98 12.67
C THR A 182 -2.26 5.87 13.63
N ALA A 183 -1.00 5.84 14.05
CA ALA A 183 -0.54 4.93 15.10
C ALA A 183 -1.13 5.26 16.49
N GLN A 184 -1.47 6.52 16.77
CA GLN A 184 -2.08 6.99 18.02
C GLN A 184 -3.62 6.96 18.00
N LEU A 185 -4.24 6.99 16.82
CA LEU A 185 -5.69 6.86 16.60
C LEU A 185 -6.16 5.41 16.46
N GLN A 186 -5.25 4.42 16.55
CA GLN A 186 -5.61 3.09 17.04
C GLN A 186 -5.58 3.15 18.58
N PRO A 187 -6.71 3.37 19.28
CA PRO A 187 -6.71 3.24 20.72
C PRO A 187 -6.33 1.81 21.10
N HIS A 188 -5.20 1.67 21.79
CA HIS A 188 -4.96 0.57 22.71
C HIS A 188 -6.03 0.66 23.81
N ALA A 189 -7.17 0.03 23.59
CA ALA A 189 -8.22 -0.09 24.61
C ALA A 189 -7.81 -1.18 25.61
N ASP A 190 -7.00 -0.79 26.60
CA ASP A 190 -6.95 -1.47 27.89
C ASP A 190 -8.13 -0.97 28.74
N ALA A 191 -9.19 -1.77 28.88
CA ALA A 191 -10.14 -1.68 29.98
C ALA A 191 -10.96 -2.98 30.13
N ALA A 192 -10.69 -3.68 31.22
CA ALA A 192 -11.49 -4.67 31.94
C ALA A 192 -12.91 -5.00 31.43
N HIS A 193 -13.17 -6.28 31.15
CA HIS A 193 -14.43 -6.91 31.54
C HIS A 193 -14.28 -8.44 31.67
N GLN A 194 -14.76 -8.97 32.79
CA GLN A 194 -15.00 -10.39 33.05
C GLN A 194 -16.52 -10.59 33.24
N PRO A 195 -17.04 -11.83 33.25
CA PRO A 195 -17.98 -12.32 32.23
C PRO A 195 -19.44 -12.36 32.70
N GLY A 196 -20.38 -12.42 31.75
CA GLY A 196 -21.81 -12.53 32.03
C GLY A 196 -22.57 -13.16 30.86
N ASN A 197 -23.27 -14.24 31.17
CA ASN A 197 -23.97 -15.19 30.31
C ASN A 197 -25.30 -14.64 29.73
N GLN A 198 -25.77 -15.31 28.68
CA GLN A 198 -27.17 -15.47 28.21
C GLN A 198 -27.71 -14.59 27.07
N SER A 199 -28.03 -15.33 25.99
CA SER A 199 -29.28 -15.26 25.23
C SER A 199 -29.48 -14.12 24.21
N THR A 200 -29.47 -14.57 22.96
CA THR A 200 -30.48 -14.35 21.88
C THR A 200 -31.17 -13.00 21.75
N VAL A 201 -31.30 -12.64 20.47
CA VAL A 201 -32.14 -11.63 19.80
C VAL A 201 -31.65 -10.18 19.76
N ASP A 202 -31.63 -9.69 18.52
CA ASP A 202 -31.61 -8.30 18.06
C ASP A 202 -30.28 -7.52 18.13
N MET A 203 -29.42 -7.69 17.11
CA MET A 203 -28.47 -6.66 16.69
C MET A 203 -28.28 -6.61 15.16
N GLU A 204 -29.38 -6.31 14.47
CA GLU A 204 -29.42 -5.97 13.04
C GLU A 204 -29.35 -4.45 12.80
N ALA A 205 -28.69 -3.67 13.69
CA ALA A 205 -28.84 -2.20 13.66
C ALA A 205 -27.62 -1.35 14.04
N ALA A 206 -26.39 -1.89 14.13
CA ALA A 206 -25.25 -1.10 14.66
C ALA A 206 -23.93 -1.10 13.85
N THR A 207 -23.94 -1.44 12.55
CA THR A 207 -22.75 -1.36 11.65
C THR A 207 -22.88 -0.33 10.52
N LYS A 208 -23.58 0.79 10.76
CA LYS A 208 -23.78 1.85 9.75
C LYS A 208 -22.98 3.13 10.05
N ALA A 209 -21.72 3.09 9.64
CA ALA A 209 -20.96 4.23 9.13
C ALA A 209 -19.96 3.68 8.08
N SER A 210 -20.50 3.23 6.93
CA SER A 210 -20.42 3.92 5.63
C SER A 210 -19.14 3.68 4.83
N SER A 211 -18.80 2.42 4.58
CA SER A 211 -18.18 2.02 3.31
C SER A 211 -19.29 1.98 2.24
N LEU A 212 -19.30 2.93 1.31
CA LEU A 212 -20.18 2.85 0.13
C LEU A 212 -19.92 1.52 -0.58
N GLN A 213 -20.96 0.74 -0.84
CA GLN A 213 -20.79 -0.53 -1.53
C GLN A 213 -20.55 -0.26 -3.02
N TRP A 214 -19.42 -0.74 -3.55
CA TRP A 214 -19.11 -0.61 -4.98
C TRP A 214 -19.63 -1.82 -5.75
N GLN A 215 -20.36 -1.60 -6.84
CA GLN A 215 -20.68 -2.69 -7.77
C GLN A 215 -19.41 -3.13 -8.50
N ALA A 216 -19.31 -4.44 -8.80
CA ALA A 216 -18.16 -4.99 -9.52
C ALA A 216 -17.92 -4.30 -10.88
N ALA A 217 -19.00 -3.96 -11.61
CA ALA A 217 -18.92 -3.22 -12.87
C ALA A 217 -18.36 -1.79 -12.70
N ALA A 218 -18.75 -1.11 -11.63
CA ALA A 218 -18.28 0.24 -11.29
C ALA A 218 -16.77 0.25 -10.96
N LEU A 219 -16.31 -0.73 -10.19
CA LEU A 219 -14.91 -0.90 -9.82
C LEU A 219 -14.05 -1.23 -11.05
N ALA A 220 -14.51 -2.15 -11.91
CA ALA A 220 -13.83 -2.52 -13.15
C ALA A 220 -13.67 -1.31 -14.10
N ARG A 221 -14.67 -0.40 -14.15
CA ARG A 221 -14.60 0.80 -14.97
C ARG A 221 -13.58 1.81 -14.44
N LEU A 222 -13.50 1.96 -13.12
CA LEU A 222 -12.52 2.83 -12.45
C LEU A 222 -11.09 2.32 -12.64
N MET A 223 -10.87 1.00 -12.66
CA MET A 223 -9.55 0.39 -12.91
C MET A 223 -9.00 0.66 -14.32
N ARG A 224 -9.85 1.00 -15.30
CA ARG A 224 -9.39 1.39 -16.65
C ARG A 224 -8.75 2.79 -16.68
N VAL A 225 -8.94 3.59 -15.64
CA VAL A 225 -8.27 4.89 -15.49
C VAL A 225 -6.80 4.64 -15.12
N PRO A 226 -5.82 5.35 -15.72
CA PRO A 226 -4.40 5.20 -15.39
C PRO A 226 -4.13 5.31 -13.88
N GLU A 227 -3.14 4.54 -13.42
CA GLU A 227 -2.77 4.47 -12.00
C GLU A 227 -2.16 5.78 -11.49
N GLY A 228 -2.41 6.05 -10.21
CA GLY A 228 -1.93 7.24 -9.50
C GLY A 228 -3.05 8.20 -9.14
N PHE A 229 -2.69 9.47 -8.97
CA PHE A 229 -3.55 10.52 -8.41
C PHE A 229 -4.89 10.68 -9.16
N MET A 230 -4.91 10.42 -10.46
CA MET A 230 -6.13 10.55 -11.28
C MET A 230 -7.20 9.53 -10.89
N ARG A 231 -6.82 8.27 -10.63
CA ARG A 231 -7.76 7.21 -10.21
C ARG A 231 -8.32 7.49 -8.81
N ASP A 232 -7.46 7.90 -7.88
CA ASP A 232 -7.85 8.22 -6.49
C ASP A 232 -8.76 9.45 -6.44
N SER A 233 -8.45 10.49 -7.22
CA SER A 233 -9.29 11.68 -7.34
C SER A 233 -10.64 11.38 -7.97
N CYS A 234 -10.70 10.50 -8.98
CA CYS A 234 -11.97 10.06 -9.55
C CYS A 234 -12.79 9.26 -8.54
N LYS A 235 -12.15 8.34 -7.81
CA LYS A 235 -12.80 7.55 -6.75
C LYS A 235 -13.45 8.46 -5.70
N GLN A 236 -12.70 9.40 -5.14
CA GLN A 236 -13.19 10.33 -4.12
C GLN A 236 -14.36 11.20 -4.63
N LYS A 237 -14.28 11.69 -5.88
CA LYS A 237 -15.36 12.50 -6.49
C LYS A 237 -16.62 11.68 -6.73
N ILE A 238 -16.49 10.43 -7.15
CA ILE A 238 -17.61 9.51 -7.36
C ILE A 238 -18.26 9.17 -6.01
N GLU A 239 -17.48 8.91 -4.98
CA GLU A 239 -17.98 8.65 -3.62
C GLU A 239 -18.70 9.88 -3.05
N ALA A 240 -18.13 11.08 -3.20
CA ALA A 240 -18.77 12.32 -2.79
C ALA A 240 -20.10 12.55 -3.54
N GLN A 241 -20.13 12.32 -4.86
CA GLN A 241 -21.35 12.45 -5.67
C GLN A 241 -22.41 11.42 -5.23
N ALA A 242 -22.01 10.17 -4.97
CA ALA A 242 -22.91 9.13 -4.49
C ALA A 242 -23.51 9.48 -3.12
N ILE A 243 -22.71 10.06 -2.21
CA ILE A 243 -23.16 10.55 -0.90
C ILE A 243 -24.15 11.71 -1.07
N THR A 244 -23.86 12.70 -1.93
CA THR A 244 -24.77 13.82 -2.21
C THR A 244 -26.10 13.36 -2.81
N GLN A 245 -26.07 12.29 -3.62
CA GLN A 245 -27.26 11.67 -4.21
C GLN A 245 -27.97 10.70 -3.27
N GLY A 246 -27.47 10.48 -2.04
CA GLY A 246 -28.04 9.56 -1.07
C GLY A 246 -27.97 8.08 -1.49
N LEU A 247 -27.09 7.74 -2.43
CA LEU A 247 -26.93 6.37 -2.93
C LEU A 247 -26.13 5.54 -1.92
N LYS A 248 -26.69 4.40 -1.53
CA LYS A 248 -26.00 3.41 -0.65
C LYS A 248 -24.99 2.56 -1.41
N GLN A 249 -25.09 2.51 -2.74
CA GLN A 249 -24.26 1.70 -3.62
C GLN A 249 -23.81 2.51 -4.83
N VAL A 250 -22.53 2.42 -5.19
CA VAL A 250 -21.97 3.04 -6.40
C VAL A 250 -22.26 2.13 -7.60
N THR A 251 -23.12 2.61 -8.49
CA THR A 251 -23.51 1.92 -9.73
C THR A 251 -22.58 2.28 -10.89
N LEU A 252 -22.62 1.49 -11.97
CA LEU A 252 -21.84 1.78 -13.20
C LEU A 252 -22.14 3.18 -13.75
N ALA A 253 -23.42 3.58 -13.79
CA ALA A 253 -23.86 4.88 -14.28
C ALA A 253 -23.23 6.04 -13.48
N ALA A 254 -23.16 5.91 -12.14
CA ALA A 254 -22.55 6.93 -11.29
C ALA A 254 -21.03 7.11 -11.56
N VAL A 255 -20.33 6.00 -11.89
CA VAL A 255 -18.92 6.05 -12.29
C VAL A 255 -18.74 6.69 -13.65
N GLU A 256 -19.58 6.35 -14.62
CA GLU A 256 -19.49 6.92 -15.98
C GLU A 256 -19.76 8.43 -15.97
N ASP A 257 -20.76 8.87 -15.21
CA ASP A 257 -21.04 10.30 -15.00
C ASP A 257 -19.87 11.01 -14.32
N GLY A 258 -19.26 10.39 -13.29
CA GLY A 258 -18.11 10.95 -12.60
C GLY A 258 -16.87 11.08 -13.49
N LEU A 259 -16.63 10.07 -14.34
CA LEU A 259 -15.53 10.08 -15.31
C LEU A 259 -15.76 11.07 -16.46
N ALA A 260 -17.00 11.22 -16.93
CA ALA A 260 -17.36 12.22 -17.94
C ALA A 260 -17.08 13.64 -17.44
N LYS A 261 -17.55 13.98 -16.24
CA LYS A 261 -17.27 15.28 -15.59
C LYS A 261 -15.78 15.51 -15.37
N ALA A 262 -15.02 14.46 -15.00
CA ALA A 262 -13.57 14.57 -14.85
C ALA A 262 -12.86 14.87 -16.18
N ARG A 263 -13.34 14.29 -17.30
CA ARG A 263 -12.82 14.55 -18.64
C ARG A 263 -13.14 15.98 -19.11
N GLU A 264 -14.35 16.46 -18.88
CA GLU A 264 -14.75 17.84 -19.19
C GLU A 264 -13.91 18.86 -18.42
N ALA A 265 -13.71 18.65 -17.11
CA ALA A 265 -12.86 19.51 -16.29
C ALA A 265 -11.41 19.54 -16.78
N MET A 266 -10.87 18.38 -17.21
CA MET A 266 -9.54 18.30 -17.81
C MET A 266 -9.48 19.05 -19.14
N GLN A 267 -10.48 18.89 -20.01
CA GLN A 267 -10.53 19.58 -21.29
C GLN A 267 -10.61 21.11 -21.12
N ALA A 268 -11.40 21.58 -20.15
CA ALA A 268 -11.48 23.00 -19.79
C ALA A 268 -10.14 23.55 -19.26
N GLN A 269 -9.41 22.78 -18.43
CA GLN A 269 -8.08 23.19 -17.95
C GLN A 269 -7.03 23.22 -19.07
N ILE A 270 -7.07 22.27 -20.00
CA ILE A 270 -6.18 22.26 -21.18
C ILE A 270 -6.47 23.48 -22.07
N GLN A 271 -7.74 23.82 -22.30
CA GLN A 271 -8.13 25.00 -23.06
C GLN A 271 -7.76 26.31 -22.35
N ALA A 272 -7.91 26.38 -21.02
CA ALA A 272 -7.52 27.56 -20.24
C ALA A 272 -5.99 27.78 -20.24
N GLN A 273 -5.19 26.71 -20.24
CA GLN A 273 -3.72 26.80 -20.39
C GLN A 273 -3.30 27.20 -21.81
N GLN A 274 -4.08 26.85 -22.82
CA GLN A 274 -3.84 27.24 -24.21
C GLN A 274 -4.20 28.72 -24.47
N HIS A 275 -5.27 29.24 -23.85
CA HIS A 275 -5.63 30.67 -23.92
C HIS A 275 -4.78 31.59 -23.03
N GLY A 276 -4.05 31.06 -22.05
CA GLY A 276 -3.06 31.82 -21.26
C GLY A 276 -1.71 32.05 -21.95
N ARG A 277 -1.53 31.56 -23.19
CA ARG A 277 -0.33 31.76 -24.02
C ARG A 277 -0.57 32.70 -25.21
N GLU A 278 -1.45 33.69 -25.07
CA GLU A 278 -1.51 34.82 -26.01
C GLU A 278 -0.43 35.85 -25.66
N SER A 279 0.61 35.85 -26.50
CA SER A 279 1.63 36.87 -26.82
C SER A 279 1.85 38.04 -25.84
N PRO A 280 3.07 38.24 -25.30
CA PRO A 280 3.41 39.53 -24.69
C PRO A 280 3.35 40.62 -25.77
N GLN A 281 2.39 41.54 -25.64
CA GLN A 281 2.41 42.79 -26.40
C GLN A 281 3.80 43.42 -26.26
N GLN A 282 4.45 43.68 -27.40
CA GLN A 282 5.72 44.40 -27.48
C GLN A 282 5.64 45.66 -26.63
N SER A 283 6.24 45.63 -25.45
CA SER A 283 6.49 46.81 -24.65
C SER A 283 7.43 47.71 -25.45
N ARG A 284 6.89 48.80 -26.03
CA ARG A 284 7.69 49.89 -26.57
C ARG A 284 8.61 50.41 -25.45
N CYS A 285 9.90 50.14 -25.56
CA CYS A 285 10.91 50.70 -24.66
C CYS A 285 10.91 52.24 -24.78
N PRO A 286 10.76 52.99 -23.68
CA PRO A 286 10.65 54.45 -23.71
C PRO A 286 11.99 55.20 -23.87
N PHE A 287 13.12 54.49 -24.05
CA PHE A 287 14.47 55.07 -24.10
C PHE A 287 15.14 55.04 -25.48
N ALA A 288 14.49 54.53 -26.53
CA ALA A 288 15.06 54.49 -27.87
C ALA A 288 14.81 55.81 -28.63
N LYS A 289 15.42 56.92 -28.17
CA LYS A 289 15.68 58.09 -29.01
C LYS A 289 17.03 58.72 -28.65
N THR A 290 17.80 58.94 -29.72
CA THR A 290 18.86 59.94 -29.89
C THR A 290 20.28 59.51 -29.54
N ARG A 291 21.06 59.18 -30.58
CA ARG A 291 22.31 59.91 -30.81
C ARG A 291 22.68 59.90 -32.29
N GLN A 292 22.60 61.09 -32.88
CA GLN A 292 23.23 61.47 -34.15
C GLN A 292 24.74 61.63 -33.94
N GLN A 293 25.52 61.26 -34.95
CA GLN A 293 26.76 61.88 -35.45
C GLN A 293 27.19 61.02 -36.66
N SER A 294 26.98 61.42 -37.92
CA SER A 294 27.61 62.50 -38.71
C SER A 294 29.14 62.41 -38.73
N ASP A 295 29.67 61.92 -39.86
CA ASP A 295 30.91 62.34 -40.54
C ASP A 295 30.85 61.68 -41.94
N THR A 296 30.23 62.32 -42.94
CA THR A 296 30.81 63.14 -44.02
C THR A 296 31.97 62.51 -44.80
N GLU A 297 31.67 62.40 -46.10
CA GLU A 297 32.50 62.12 -47.26
C GLU A 297 33.77 62.99 -47.33
N ASP A 298 34.85 62.41 -47.87
CA ASP A 298 35.85 63.12 -48.67
C ASP A 298 35.96 62.39 -50.02
N GLU A 299 35.38 63.00 -51.04
CA GLU A 299 36.15 63.51 -52.18
C GLU A 299 36.11 65.05 -52.11
#